data_AF-A0A1Y6LJD8-F1
#
_entry.id   AF-A0A1Y6LJD8-F1
#
_cell.length_a   1.000
_cell.length_b   1.000
_cell.length_c   1.000
_cell.angle_alpha   90.00
_cell.angle_beta   90.00
_cell.angle_gamma   90.00
#
_symmetry.space_group_name_H-M   'P 1'
#
loop_
_entity.id
_entity.type
_entity.pdbx_description
1 polymer ?
#
loop_
_entity_poly.entity_id
_entity_poly.type
_entity_poly.pdbx_seq_one_letter_code
_entity_poly.pdbx_strand_id
1 'polypeptide(L)'
;MKLLPALLASASVCSAISIPSWSDIVDTVQGQQPFAGPEKFLIELSETESRWVTEEEKWQLLREGKKFFDITDHSSALELGLPERARAVKSVKFPKKTAYNGTVSKLLENLEKKNMRKHLETFTSFHTRYYKSDYGRQSSEWLLAQVNQTLGDVGHVRHFEHPWGQNSIIATIPGKSNKTVVIGAHQDSINLFLPSIFAAPGADDDGSGTVTILEALRVILKDKDIAKGKADNTLEFHWYSAEEGGLLGSQAIFNSYASEGRDVKAMLQQDMTGYTHGTLEAGEPESVGVITDFVDPGLTTFIKEVVSTYCDIPYIETKCGYACSDHASASKAGYPSAFVIESDFKYSDKKIHTTEDKIEYLDFNHMLQHARLTTGLAYELAFAKFD
;
A
#
# COMPACT_ATOMS: atom_id res chain seq x y z
N MET A 1 -47.84 -15.20 66.60
CA MET A 1 -47.63 -15.90 65.30
C MET A 1 -46.45 -15.24 64.60
N LYS A 2 -45.36 -15.98 64.41
CA LYS A 2 -44.09 -15.47 63.87
C LYS A 2 -44.15 -15.38 62.34
N LEU A 3 -43.69 -14.25 61.80
CA LEU A 3 -43.38 -14.05 60.38
C LEU A 3 -42.11 -14.85 60.02
N LEU A 4 -42.12 -15.54 58.86
CA LEU A 4 -40.92 -16.03 58.18
C LEU A 4 -40.96 -15.60 56.70
N PRO A 5 -39.84 -15.12 56.13
CA PRO A 5 -39.79 -14.53 54.79
C PRO A 5 -39.54 -15.56 53.70
N ALA A 6 -40.02 -15.25 52.49
CA ALA A 6 -39.78 -16.00 51.27
C ALA A 6 -38.33 -15.83 50.80
N LEU A 7 -37.61 -16.93 50.60
CA LEU A 7 -36.35 -16.95 49.85
C LEU A 7 -36.66 -17.03 48.35
N LEU A 8 -36.30 -15.98 47.61
CA LEU A 8 -36.14 -16.00 46.15
C LEU A 8 -34.73 -16.51 45.84
N ALA A 9 -34.62 -17.72 45.27
CA ALA A 9 -33.38 -18.22 44.71
C ALA A 9 -33.20 -17.65 43.30
N SER A 10 -32.23 -16.75 43.12
CA SER A 10 -31.77 -16.30 41.80
C SER A 10 -30.92 -17.40 41.17
N ALA A 11 -31.43 -18.05 40.13
CA ALA A 11 -30.64 -18.97 39.31
C ALA A 11 -29.73 -18.16 38.38
N SER A 12 -28.43 -18.14 38.69
CA SER A 12 -27.40 -17.59 37.80
C SER A 12 -27.20 -18.55 36.63
N VAL A 13 -27.61 -18.16 35.43
CA VAL A 13 -27.26 -18.87 34.20
C VAL A 13 -25.80 -18.54 33.88
N CYS A 14 -24.89 -19.42 34.28
CA CYS A 14 -23.54 -19.42 33.73
C CYS A 14 -23.63 -19.91 32.28
N SER A 15 -23.61 -18.98 31.33
CA SER A 15 -23.29 -19.32 29.94
C SER A 15 -21.85 -19.84 29.91
N ALA A 16 -21.69 -21.15 29.76
CA ALA A 16 -20.38 -21.73 29.50
C ALA A 16 -19.88 -21.16 28.17
N ILE A 17 -18.83 -20.35 28.23
CA ILE A 17 -18.10 -19.92 27.04
C ILE A 17 -17.40 -21.18 26.52
N SER A 18 -17.97 -21.80 25.49
CA SER A 18 -17.31 -22.89 24.78
C SER A 18 -16.11 -22.30 24.05
N ILE A 19 -14.90 -22.63 24.51
CA ILE A 19 -13.68 -22.37 23.74
C ILE A 19 -13.78 -23.26 22.49
N PRO A 20 -13.81 -22.68 21.28
CA PRO A 20 -13.95 -23.47 20.06
C PRO A 20 -12.80 -24.48 19.98
N SER A 21 -13.12 -25.70 19.55
CA SER A 21 -12.12 -26.72 19.33
C SER A 21 -11.27 -26.37 18.10
N TRP A 22 -10.07 -26.94 18.01
CA TRP A 22 -9.22 -26.78 16.82
C TRP A 22 -9.93 -27.21 15.53
N SER A 23 -10.81 -28.20 15.58
CA SER A 23 -11.65 -28.58 14.43
C SER A 23 -12.68 -27.51 14.06
N ASP A 24 -13.32 -26.86 15.06
CA ASP A 24 -14.28 -25.77 14.79
C ASP A 24 -13.58 -24.55 14.18
N ILE A 25 -12.34 -24.30 14.59
CA ILE A 25 -11.48 -23.25 14.02
C ILE A 25 -11.12 -23.61 12.58
N VAL A 26 -10.73 -24.85 12.29
CA VAL A 26 -10.36 -25.30 10.93
C VAL A 26 -11.55 -25.27 9.97
N ASP A 27 -12.74 -25.68 10.39
CA ASP A 27 -13.95 -25.60 9.56
C ASP A 27 -14.36 -24.14 9.28
N THR A 28 -14.18 -23.25 10.26
CA THR A 28 -14.39 -21.80 10.09
C THR A 28 -13.35 -21.19 9.13
N VAL A 29 -12.09 -21.61 9.24
CA VAL A 29 -11.00 -21.20 8.34
C VAL A 29 -11.26 -21.64 6.91
N GLN A 30 -11.71 -22.87 6.68
CA GLN A 30 -12.05 -23.35 5.34
C GLN A 30 -13.24 -22.61 4.74
N GLY A 31 -14.21 -22.17 5.55
CA GLY A 31 -15.30 -21.31 5.10
C GLY A 31 -14.88 -19.88 4.72
N GLN A 32 -13.72 -19.41 5.21
CA GLN A 32 -13.18 -18.06 4.96
C GLN A 32 -11.98 -18.04 3.99
N GLN A 33 -11.44 -19.20 3.63
CA GLN A 33 -10.40 -19.42 2.63
C GLN A 33 -10.98 -20.21 1.44
N PRO A 34 -11.84 -19.59 0.61
CA PRO A 34 -12.48 -20.28 -0.50
C PRO A 34 -11.49 -20.67 -1.63
N PHE A 35 -10.24 -20.23 -1.55
CA PHE A 35 -9.21 -20.43 -2.56
C PHE A 35 -8.15 -21.42 -2.07
N ALA A 36 -8.13 -22.64 -2.64
CA ALA A 36 -7.08 -23.62 -2.37
C ALA A 36 -5.73 -23.12 -2.93
N GLY A 37 -4.73 -22.97 -2.06
CA GLY A 37 -3.37 -22.58 -2.44
C GLY A 37 -2.44 -23.79 -2.70
N PRO A 38 -1.27 -23.56 -3.32
CA PRO A 38 -0.27 -24.61 -3.49
C PRO A 38 0.30 -25.07 -2.13
N GLU A 39 0.77 -26.32 -2.04
CA GLU A 39 1.36 -26.87 -0.81
C GLU A 39 2.68 -26.20 -0.41
N LYS A 40 3.39 -25.61 -1.37
CA LYS A 40 4.65 -24.88 -1.19
C LYS A 40 4.72 -23.66 -2.09
N PHE A 41 5.47 -22.68 -1.65
CA PHE A 41 5.69 -21.39 -2.29
C PHE A 41 7.19 -21.19 -2.53
N LEU A 42 7.57 -20.71 -3.70
CA LEU A 42 8.95 -20.30 -3.97
C LEU A 42 9.08 -18.83 -3.55
N ILE A 43 9.88 -18.58 -2.51
CA ILE A 43 10.16 -17.22 -2.05
C ILE A 43 11.58 -16.80 -2.41
N GLU A 44 11.78 -15.50 -2.56
CA GLU A 44 13.07 -14.87 -2.77
C GLU A 44 13.37 -13.92 -1.60
N LEU A 45 14.43 -14.25 -0.85
CA LEU A 45 14.83 -13.56 0.39
C LEU A 45 15.91 -12.51 0.15
N SER A 46 16.62 -12.60 -0.97
CA SER A 46 17.60 -11.63 -1.45
C SER A 46 17.81 -11.81 -2.95
N GLU A 47 18.59 -10.94 -3.59
CA GLU A 47 18.97 -11.04 -5.00
C GLU A 47 19.64 -12.38 -5.39
N THR A 48 20.11 -13.17 -4.41
CA THR A 48 20.83 -14.43 -4.65
C THR A 48 20.24 -15.64 -3.91
N GLU A 49 19.22 -15.45 -3.08
CA GLU A 49 18.66 -16.51 -2.25
C GLU A 49 17.18 -16.68 -2.54
N SER A 50 16.83 -17.86 -3.09
CA SER A 50 15.45 -18.32 -3.18
C SER A 50 15.32 -19.73 -2.60
N ARG A 51 14.14 -20.03 -2.04
CA ARG A 51 13.85 -21.35 -1.47
C ARG A 51 12.36 -21.65 -1.47
N TRP A 52 12.03 -22.92 -1.57
CA TRP A 52 10.67 -23.41 -1.37
C TRP A 52 10.35 -23.47 0.11
N VAL A 53 9.20 -22.91 0.49
CA VAL A 53 8.68 -22.87 1.86
C VAL A 53 7.20 -23.26 1.88
N THR A 54 6.73 -23.70 3.03
CA THR A 54 5.30 -23.83 3.34
C THR A 54 4.67 -22.46 3.65
N GLU A 55 3.34 -22.38 3.66
CA GLU A 55 2.64 -21.15 4.02
C GLU A 55 2.97 -20.71 5.47
N GLU A 56 3.08 -21.66 6.39
CA GLU A 56 3.46 -21.36 7.79
C GLU A 56 4.88 -20.82 7.90
N GLU A 57 5.81 -21.32 7.09
CA GLU A 57 7.17 -20.79 7.04
C GLU A 57 7.22 -19.35 6.47
N LYS A 58 6.32 -18.99 5.54
CA LYS A 58 6.15 -17.58 5.12
C LYS A 58 5.74 -16.69 6.30
N TRP A 59 4.71 -17.11 7.04
CA TRP A 59 4.25 -16.35 8.20
C TRP A 59 5.30 -16.27 9.29
N GLN A 60 6.06 -17.34 9.51
CA GLN A 60 7.18 -17.35 10.44
C GLN A 60 8.26 -16.34 10.05
N LEU A 61 8.62 -16.25 8.77
CA LEU A 61 9.56 -15.26 8.27
C LEU A 61 9.07 -13.83 8.51
N LEU A 62 7.81 -13.53 8.19
CA LEU A 62 7.23 -12.21 8.44
C LEU A 62 7.19 -11.85 9.93
N ARG A 63 6.87 -12.81 10.81
CA ARG A 63 6.96 -12.62 12.27
C ARG A 63 8.37 -12.40 12.79
N GLU A 64 9.38 -12.90 12.08
CA GLU A 64 10.80 -12.63 12.34
C GLU A 64 11.29 -11.31 11.72
N GLY A 65 10.40 -10.54 11.07
CA GLY A 65 10.73 -9.31 10.36
C GLY A 65 11.48 -9.53 9.05
N LYS A 66 11.46 -10.75 8.50
CA LYS A 66 12.08 -11.09 7.22
C LYS A 66 11.05 -10.96 6.10
N LYS A 67 11.29 -9.98 5.23
CA LYS A 67 10.50 -9.72 4.03
C LYS A 67 11.01 -10.54 2.85
N PHE A 68 10.15 -10.81 1.88
CA PHE A 68 10.47 -11.62 0.70
C PHE A 68 9.52 -11.30 -0.46
N PHE A 69 9.96 -11.60 -1.69
CA PHE A 69 9.02 -11.80 -2.79
C PHE A 69 8.48 -13.23 -2.75
N ASP A 70 7.18 -13.40 -2.99
CA ASP A 70 6.66 -14.68 -3.43
C ASP A 70 6.71 -14.71 -4.95
N ILE A 71 7.56 -15.60 -5.49
CA ILE A 71 7.80 -15.76 -6.92
C ILE A 71 7.26 -17.10 -7.44
N THR A 72 6.35 -17.74 -6.70
CA THR A 72 5.79 -19.07 -7.04
C THR A 72 5.27 -19.10 -8.47
N ASP A 73 4.43 -18.13 -8.83
CA ASP A 73 3.82 -18.04 -10.18
C ASP A 73 4.73 -17.34 -11.21
N HIS A 74 5.86 -16.81 -10.77
CA HIS A 74 6.86 -16.12 -11.61
C HIS A 74 8.07 -17.00 -11.93
N SER A 75 8.16 -18.18 -11.31
CA SER A 75 9.23 -19.17 -11.45
C SER A 75 9.37 -19.78 -12.85
N SER A 76 8.30 -19.77 -13.66
CA SER A 76 8.32 -20.33 -15.03
C SER A 76 9.36 -19.67 -15.94
N ALA A 77 9.73 -18.41 -15.69
CA ALA A 77 10.83 -17.75 -16.41
C ALA A 77 12.21 -18.31 -16.01
N LEU A 78 12.43 -18.66 -14.73
CA LEU A 78 13.66 -19.29 -14.24
C LEU A 78 13.76 -20.78 -14.63
N GLU A 79 12.66 -21.53 -14.56
CA GLU A 79 12.64 -22.97 -14.87
C GLU A 79 12.84 -23.28 -16.36
N LEU A 80 12.44 -22.37 -17.25
CA LEU A 80 12.61 -22.53 -18.71
C LEU A 80 14.03 -22.26 -19.21
N GLY A 81 14.99 -21.96 -18.33
CA GLY A 81 16.36 -21.61 -18.73
C GLY A 81 16.42 -20.38 -19.65
N LEU A 82 15.34 -19.59 -19.69
CA LEU A 82 15.35 -18.28 -20.30
C LEU A 82 16.24 -17.45 -19.37
N PRO A 83 17.29 -16.78 -19.88
CA PRO A 83 17.96 -15.79 -19.05
C PRO A 83 16.86 -14.87 -18.53
N GLU A 84 16.86 -14.58 -17.22
CA GLU A 84 16.36 -13.29 -16.77
C GLU A 84 17.03 -12.33 -17.73
N ARG A 85 16.28 -11.83 -18.73
CA ARG A 85 16.74 -10.65 -19.44
C ARG A 85 16.80 -9.67 -18.30
N ALA A 86 17.99 -9.42 -17.77
CA ALA A 86 18.25 -8.31 -16.87
C ALA A 86 17.58 -7.14 -17.59
N ARG A 87 16.36 -6.80 -17.16
CA ARG A 87 15.51 -5.89 -17.90
C ARG A 87 16.28 -4.60 -17.78
N ALA A 88 16.82 -4.13 -18.90
CA ALA A 88 17.77 -3.04 -18.88
C ALA A 88 17.14 -1.90 -18.09
N VAL A 89 17.74 -1.56 -16.94
CA VAL A 89 17.21 -0.54 -16.05
C VAL A 89 17.06 0.72 -16.89
N LYS A 90 15.82 1.18 -17.04
CA LYS A 90 15.55 2.38 -17.84
C LYS A 90 16.09 3.58 -17.08
N SER A 91 17.22 4.11 -17.53
CA SER A 91 17.74 5.36 -16.98
C SER A 91 16.81 6.51 -17.37
N VAL A 92 16.20 7.15 -16.37
CA VAL A 92 15.34 8.32 -16.54
C VAL A 92 16.03 9.53 -15.91
N LYS A 93 16.01 10.66 -16.62
CA LYS A 93 16.49 11.93 -16.08
C LYS A 93 15.34 12.67 -15.41
N PHE A 94 15.44 12.84 -14.10
CA PHE A 94 14.48 13.61 -13.33
C PHE A 94 14.82 15.10 -13.30
N PRO A 95 13.82 15.99 -13.13
CA PRO A 95 14.09 17.41 -12.91
C PRO A 95 14.99 17.62 -11.70
N LYS A 96 15.82 18.68 -11.74
CA LYS A 96 16.70 19.04 -10.62
C LYS A 96 16.00 19.91 -9.56
N LYS A 97 14.89 20.54 -9.94
CA LYS A 97 14.08 21.46 -9.14
C LYS A 97 12.63 21.34 -9.56
N THR A 98 11.74 21.67 -8.64
CA THR A 98 10.31 21.89 -8.93
C THR A 98 10.12 23.10 -9.84
N ALA A 99 9.12 23.04 -10.73
CA ALA A 99 8.87 24.07 -11.74
C ALA A 99 7.48 24.73 -11.62
N TYR A 100 6.54 24.11 -10.89
CA TYR A 100 5.13 24.48 -10.88
C TYR A 100 4.64 24.95 -9.50
N ASN A 101 5.54 25.49 -8.68
CA ASN A 101 5.29 25.79 -7.26
C ASN A 101 4.01 26.60 -7.02
N GLY A 102 3.78 27.66 -7.79
CA GLY A 102 2.59 28.50 -7.64
C GLY A 102 1.27 27.78 -7.98
N THR A 103 1.29 26.80 -8.89
CA THR A 103 0.11 25.98 -9.20
C THR A 103 -0.08 24.90 -8.16
N VAL A 104 0.99 24.19 -7.82
CA VAL A 104 0.96 23.13 -6.80
C VAL A 104 0.48 23.69 -5.47
N SER A 105 1.05 24.79 -4.96
CA SER A 105 0.61 25.40 -3.70
C SER A 105 -0.89 25.69 -3.66
N LYS A 106 -1.49 26.16 -4.76
CA LYS A 106 -2.95 26.39 -4.85
C LYS A 106 -3.74 25.09 -4.85
N LEU A 107 -3.22 24.03 -5.47
CA LEU A 107 -3.86 22.71 -5.39
C LEU A 107 -3.82 22.19 -3.96
N LEU A 108 -2.68 22.32 -3.26
CA LEU A 108 -2.50 21.85 -1.90
C LEU A 108 -3.47 22.48 -0.90
N GLU A 109 -3.94 23.71 -1.14
CA GLU A 109 -5.00 24.36 -0.34
C GLU A 109 -6.32 23.59 -0.35
N ASN A 110 -6.53 22.70 -1.32
CA ASN A 110 -7.75 21.89 -1.42
C ASN A 110 -7.65 20.57 -0.66
N LEU A 111 -6.49 20.19 -0.10
CA LEU A 111 -6.34 18.95 0.64
C LEU A 111 -7.14 18.96 1.94
N GLU A 112 -7.88 17.88 2.20
CA GLU A 112 -8.79 17.78 3.35
C GLU A 112 -8.60 16.49 4.13
N LYS A 113 -8.07 16.62 5.36
CA LYS A 113 -7.96 15.54 6.35
C LYS A 113 -9.29 14.82 6.61
N LYS A 114 -10.41 15.54 6.49
CA LYS A 114 -11.75 14.98 6.72
C LYS A 114 -12.11 13.90 5.69
N ASN A 115 -11.68 14.06 4.44
CA ASN A 115 -11.90 13.05 3.41
C ASN A 115 -11.10 11.79 3.73
N MET A 116 -9.79 11.94 3.97
CA MET A 116 -8.93 10.83 4.36
C MET A 116 -9.49 10.08 5.57
N ARG A 117 -9.88 10.80 6.63
CA ARG A 117 -10.49 10.19 7.83
C ARG A 117 -11.77 9.42 7.52
N LYS A 118 -12.69 10.01 6.77
CA LYS A 118 -13.95 9.36 6.40
C LYS A 118 -13.73 8.07 5.60
N HIS A 119 -12.82 8.11 4.63
CA HIS A 119 -12.48 6.92 3.85
C HIS A 119 -11.81 5.87 4.74
N LEU A 120 -10.88 6.27 5.60
CA LEU A 120 -10.16 5.35 6.47
C LEU A 120 -11.05 4.70 7.52
N GLU A 121 -12.01 5.43 8.09
CA GLU A 121 -13.02 4.89 9.01
C GLU A 121 -13.83 3.75 8.37
N THR A 122 -14.15 3.89 7.07
CA THR A 122 -14.86 2.80 6.36
C THR A 122 -13.89 1.67 6.02
N PHE A 123 -12.70 2.00 5.54
CA PHE A 123 -11.70 1.01 5.10
C PHE A 123 -11.16 0.13 6.24
N THR A 124 -11.09 0.68 7.45
CA THR A 124 -10.71 -0.05 8.68
C THR A 124 -11.88 -0.75 9.37
N SER A 125 -13.13 -0.55 8.88
CA SER A 125 -14.31 -1.23 9.43
C SER A 125 -14.53 -2.65 8.88
N PHE A 126 -13.87 -3.01 7.78
CA PHE A 126 -13.79 -4.39 7.34
C PHE A 126 -13.02 -5.20 8.39
N HIS A 127 -13.49 -6.41 8.71
CA HIS A 127 -12.86 -7.25 9.73
C HIS A 127 -11.37 -7.46 9.45
N THR A 128 -11.04 -7.71 8.19
CA THR A 128 -9.69 -7.77 7.63
C THR A 128 -9.76 -7.37 6.16
N ARG A 129 -8.65 -6.96 5.55
CA ARG A 129 -8.55 -6.81 4.10
C ARG A 129 -7.61 -7.84 3.49
N TYR A 130 -7.40 -8.95 4.19
CA TYR A 130 -6.56 -10.06 3.76
C TYR A 130 -6.97 -10.56 2.37
N TYR A 131 -6.00 -10.65 1.46
CA TYR A 131 -6.24 -10.82 0.03
C TYR A 131 -6.99 -12.09 -0.37
N LYS A 132 -6.90 -13.18 0.41
CA LYS A 132 -7.66 -14.43 0.18
C LYS A 132 -9.02 -14.48 0.88
N SER A 133 -9.40 -13.43 1.61
CA SER A 133 -10.68 -13.38 2.34
C SER A 133 -11.78 -12.71 1.52
N ASP A 134 -13.04 -13.07 1.79
CA ASP A 134 -14.18 -12.38 1.18
C ASP A 134 -14.23 -10.89 1.58
N TYR A 135 -13.77 -10.55 2.78
CA TYR A 135 -13.65 -9.16 3.21
C TYR A 135 -12.62 -8.38 2.37
N GLY A 136 -11.50 -9.02 1.99
CA GLY A 136 -10.53 -8.44 1.07
C GLY A 136 -11.11 -8.15 -0.31
N ARG A 137 -11.95 -9.05 -0.85
CA ARG A 137 -12.72 -8.81 -2.09
C ARG A 137 -13.67 -7.62 -1.92
N GLN A 138 -14.48 -7.62 -0.85
CA GLN A 138 -15.44 -6.54 -0.58
C GLN A 138 -14.77 -5.17 -0.38
N SER A 139 -13.62 -5.12 0.30
CA SER A 139 -12.87 -3.87 0.50
C SER A 139 -12.32 -3.32 -0.81
N SER A 140 -11.87 -4.20 -1.73
CA SER A 140 -11.43 -3.83 -3.08
C SER A 140 -12.58 -3.30 -3.94
N GLU A 141 -13.74 -3.95 -3.91
CA GLU A 141 -14.93 -3.47 -4.63
C GLU A 141 -15.40 -2.11 -4.09
N TRP A 142 -15.36 -1.92 -2.77
CA TRP A 142 -15.67 -0.62 -2.15
C TRP A 142 -14.68 0.46 -2.58
N LEU A 143 -13.37 0.16 -2.54
CA LEU A 143 -12.32 1.11 -2.90
C LEU A 143 -12.42 1.49 -4.37
N LEU A 144 -12.68 0.52 -5.27
CA LEU A 144 -12.94 0.78 -6.68
C LEU A 144 -14.06 1.82 -6.86
N ALA A 145 -15.17 1.67 -6.11
CA ALA A 145 -16.27 2.61 -6.19
C ALA A 145 -15.85 4.03 -5.75
N GLN A 146 -15.02 4.17 -4.72
CA GLN A 146 -14.50 5.48 -4.28
C GLN A 146 -13.57 6.11 -5.33
N VAL A 147 -12.68 5.30 -5.90
CA VAL A 147 -11.74 5.73 -6.94
C VAL A 147 -12.49 6.15 -8.20
N ASN A 148 -13.47 5.36 -8.65
CA ASN A 148 -14.30 5.67 -9.80
C ASN A 148 -15.14 6.93 -9.60
N GLN A 149 -15.73 7.11 -8.41
CA GLN A 149 -16.44 8.34 -8.05
C GLN A 149 -15.50 9.56 -8.05
N THR A 150 -14.27 9.39 -7.58
CA THR A 150 -13.28 10.48 -7.51
C THR A 150 -12.78 10.88 -8.89
N LEU A 151 -12.49 9.90 -9.76
CA LEU A 151 -11.96 10.13 -11.09
C LEU A 151 -13.01 10.73 -12.03
N GLY A 152 -14.26 10.28 -11.94
CA GLY A 152 -15.34 10.69 -12.84
C GLY A 152 -14.97 10.46 -14.32
N ASP A 153 -15.35 11.39 -15.19
CA ASP A 153 -15.13 11.26 -16.64
C ASP A 153 -13.73 11.72 -17.11
N VAL A 154 -12.82 12.06 -16.19
CA VAL A 154 -11.48 12.56 -16.52
C VAL A 154 -10.57 11.45 -17.06
N GLY A 155 -10.83 10.21 -16.67
CA GLY A 155 -9.99 9.07 -16.98
C GLY A 155 -10.77 7.76 -16.97
N HIS A 156 -10.07 6.66 -16.71
CA HIS A 156 -10.70 5.35 -16.54
C HIS A 156 -10.11 4.61 -15.34
N VAL A 157 -10.96 3.85 -14.65
CA VAL A 157 -10.58 2.95 -13.57
C VAL A 157 -10.83 1.52 -14.01
N ARG A 158 -9.90 0.62 -13.71
CA ARG A 158 -10.07 -0.81 -13.95
C ARG A 158 -9.56 -1.63 -12.78
N HIS A 159 -10.11 -2.83 -12.64
CA HIS A 159 -9.42 -3.88 -11.91
C HIS A 159 -8.24 -4.42 -12.74
N PHE A 160 -7.19 -4.82 -12.02
CA PHE A 160 -6.26 -5.83 -12.48
C PHE A 160 -6.63 -7.12 -11.74
N GLU A 161 -7.16 -8.08 -12.49
CA GLU A 161 -7.73 -9.30 -11.91
C GLU A 161 -6.65 -10.24 -11.39
N HIS A 162 -6.92 -10.84 -10.23
CA HIS A 162 -6.04 -11.83 -9.59
C HIS A 162 -6.82 -13.09 -9.18
N PRO A 163 -6.15 -14.27 -9.11
CA PRO A 163 -6.84 -15.54 -8.83
C PRO A 163 -7.30 -15.72 -7.38
N TRP A 164 -6.96 -14.80 -6.47
CA TRP A 164 -7.28 -14.86 -5.04
C TRP A 164 -8.48 -14.02 -4.62
N GLY A 165 -9.19 -13.40 -5.57
CA GLY A 165 -10.46 -12.70 -5.33
C GLY A 165 -10.32 -11.21 -5.07
N GLN A 166 -9.35 -10.76 -4.28
CA GLN A 166 -9.04 -9.33 -4.16
C GLN A 166 -8.27 -8.85 -5.40
N ASN A 167 -8.79 -7.84 -6.10
CA ASN A 167 -8.17 -7.29 -7.31
C ASN A 167 -7.39 -6.02 -7.01
N SER A 168 -6.26 -5.79 -7.69
CA SER A 168 -5.63 -4.47 -7.69
C SER A 168 -6.49 -3.47 -8.47
N ILE A 169 -6.37 -2.18 -8.17
CA ILE A 169 -7.10 -1.10 -8.84
C ILE A 169 -6.11 -0.18 -9.53
N ILE A 170 -6.40 0.18 -10.79
CA ILE A 170 -5.58 1.13 -11.56
C ILE A 170 -6.51 2.22 -12.08
N ALA A 171 -6.31 3.45 -11.60
CA ALA A 171 -6.92 4.66 -12.13
C ALA A 171 -5.95 5.39 -13.04
N THR A 172 -6.36 5.66 -14.27
CA THR A 172 -5.51 6.30 -15.29
C THR A 172 -6.07 7.65 -15.68
N ILE A 173 -5.25 8.69 -15.57
CA ILE A 173 -5.50 10.03 -16.11
C ILE A 173 -4.63 10.19 -17.37
N PRO A 174 -5.23 10.19 -18.59
CA PRO A 174 -4.47 10.26 -19.83
C PRO A 174 -3.65 11.56 -19.94
N GLY A 175 -2.37 11.42 -20.32
CA GLY A 175 -1.54 12.54 -20.78
C GLY A 175 -1.41 12.57 -22.31
N LYS A 176 -0.57 13.46 -22.82
CA LYS A 176 -0.26 13.56 -24.26
C LYS A 176 0.60 12.41 -24.78
N SER A 177 1.30 11.69 -23.90
CA SER A 177 2.18 10.58 -24.25
C SER A 177 1.87 9.32 -23.45
N ASN A 178 2.40 8.19 -23.92
CA ASN A 178 2.33 6.90 -23.23
C ASN A 178 3.37 6.76 -22.09
N LYS A 179 4.13 7.82 -21.80
CA LYS A 179 5.06 7.88 -20.67
C LYS A 179 4.23 7.96 -19.39
N THR A 180 4.42 7.02 -18.48
CA THR A 180 3.56 6.86 -17.30
C THR A 180 4.31 7.20 -16.03
N VAL A 181 3.69 7.99 -15.15
CA VAL A 181 4.10 8.18 -13.76
C VAL A 181 3.08 7.47 -12.88
N VAL A 182 3.54 6.56 -12.04
CA VAL A 182 2.71 5.73 -11.16
C VAL A 182 2.83 6.23 -9.73
N ILE A 183 1.70 6.38 -9.05
CA ILE A 183 1.59 6.59 -7.62
C ILE A 183 0.90 5.35 -7.04
N GLY A 184 1.48 4.70 -6.05
CA GLY A 184 1.04 3.42 -5.52
C GLY A 184 0.92 3.40 -4.00
N ALA A 185 0.02 2.54 -3.53
CA ALA A 185 -0.19 2.12 -2.15
C ALA A 185 -0.77 0.69 -2.19
N HIS A 186 -0.68 -0.09 -1.11
CA HIS A 186 -1.39 -1.37 -1.06
C HIS A 186 -2.69 -1.28 -0.26
N GLN A 187 -3.63 -2.17 -0.58
CA GLN A 187 -4.99 -2.10 -0.07
C GLN A 187 -5.33 -3.23 0.91
N ASP A 188 -4.52 -4.28 0.95
CA ASP A 188 -4.73 -5.39 1.87
C ASP A 188 -4.31 -5.03 3.30
N SER A 189 -4.54 -5.97 4.20
CA SER A 189 -4.03 -5.96 5.57
C SER A 189 -3.93 -7.40 6.04
N ILE A 190 -3.03 -7.67 6.98
CA ILE A 190 -2.87 -9.00 7.55
C ILE A 190 -2.87 -8.97 9.08
N ASN A 191 -3.23 -10.10 9.68
CA ASN A 191 -2.90 -10.40 11.06
C ASN A 191 -1.90 -11.55 11.08
N LEU A 192 -0.65 -11.31 11.47
CA LEU A 192 0.42 -12.33 11.36
C LEU A 192 0.26 -13.55 12.28
N PHE A 193 -0.66 -13.51 13.25
CA PHE A 193 -0.95 -14.67 14.09
C PHE A 193 -1.88 -15.65 13.36
N LEU A 194 -3.02 -15.15 12.85
CA LEU A 194 -3.99 -15.93 12.08
C LEU A 194 -4.64 -15.04 11.00
N PRO A 195 -4.03 -14.94 9.80
CA PRO A 195 -4.41 -13.98 8.75
C PRO A 195 -5.88 -13.96 8.34
N SER A 196 -6.55 -15.12 8.40
CA SER A 196 -7.93 -15.28 7.96
C SER A 196 -8.96 -15.23 9.08
N ILE A 197 -8.52 -15.36 10.34
CA ILE A 197 -9.44 -15.43 11.49
C ILE A 197 -9.48 -14.10 12.22
N PHE A 198 -8.31 -13.53 12.51
CA PHE A 198 -8.21 -12.35 13.35
C PHE A 198 -8.43 -11.08 12.57
N ALA A 199 -8.97 -10.09 13.28
CA ALA A 199 -9.16 -8.78 12.71
C ALA A 199 -7.80 -8.17 12.36
N ALA A 200 -7.77 -7.43 11.25
CA ALA A 200 -6.63 -6.65 10.79
C ALA A 200 -7.17 -5.32 10.29
N PRO A 201 -7.42 -4.35 11.19
CA PRO A 201 -7.96 -3.06 10.77
C PRO A 201 -7.02 -2.36 9.79
N GLY A 202 -5.70 -2.56 9.90
CA GLY A 202 -4.71 -2.10 8.92
C GLY A 202 -4.81 -0.60 8.69
N ALA A 203 -4.85 0.19 9.77
CA ALA A 203 -5.15 1.61 9.68
C ALA A 203 -3.95 2.39 9.16
N ASP A 204 -2.77 2.15 9.73
CA ASP A 204 -1.51 2.68 9.23
C ASP A 204 -1.06 1.90 8.00
N ASP A 205 -1.11 0.56 8.09
CA ASP A 205 -0.54 -0.39 7.13
C ASP A 205 -1.65 -1.17 6.37
N ASP A 206 -1.95 -0.83 5.11
CA ASP A 206 -1.67 0.47 4.46
C ASP A 206 -2.96 1.22 4.15
N GLY A 207 -3.86 1.22 5.13
CA GLY A 207 -5.04 2.08 5.08
C GLY A 207 -4.66 3.54 4.90
N SER A 208 -3.59 3.98 5.55
CA SER A 208 -3.14 5.38 5.54
C SER A 208 -2.63 5.80 4.16
N GLY A 209 -1.73 5.03 3.53
CA GLY A 209 -1.23 5.29 2.18
C GLY A 209 -2.34 5.21 1.14
N THR A 210 -3.21 4.20 1.24
CA THR A 210 -4.40 4.04 0.38
C THR A 210 -5.26 5.31 0.33
N VAL A 211 -5.63 5.88 1.48
CA VAL A 211 -6.48 7.09 1.50
C VAL A 211 -5.70 8.37 1.19
N THR A 212 -4.39 8.40 1.47
CA THR A 212 -3.50 9.50 1.11
C THR A 212 -3.42 9.67 -0.40
N ILE A 213 -3.19 8.58 -1.15
CA ILE A 213 -3.11 8.66 -2.61
C ILE A 213 -4.49 8.91 -3.26
N LEU A 214 -5.59 8.48 -2.62
CA LEU A 214 -6.95 8.79 -3.06
C LEU A 214 -7.27 10.29 -2.91
N GLU A 215 -6.84 10.91 -1.82
CA GLU A 215 -6.99 12.35 -1.62
C GLU A 215 -6.09 13.16 -2.57
N ALA A 216 -4.87 12.69 -2.84
CA ALA A 216 -4.01 13.29 -3.86
C ALA A 216 -4.63 13.21 -5.26
N LEU A 217 -5.24 12.06 -5.62
CA LEU A 217 -6.01 11.90 -6.86
C LEU A 217 -7.15 12.93 -6.94
N ARG A 218 -7.95 13.07 -5.87
CA ARG A 218 -9.06 14.04 -5.83
C ARG A 218 -8.57 15.47 -6.05
N VAL A 219 -7.45 15.85 -5.45
CA VAL A 219 -6.91 17.21 -5.53
C VAL A 219 -6.26 17.49 -6.87
N ILE A 220 -5.47 16.58 -7.44
CA ILE A 220 -4.79 16.83 -8.71
C ILE A 220 -5.80 17.03 -9.86
N LEU A 221 -6.97 16.38 -9.79
CA LEU A 221 -8.08 16.54 -10.74
C LEU A 221 -8.75 17.94 -10.70
N LYS A 222 -8.45 18.77 -9.69
CA LYS A 222 -8.89 20.19 -9.68
C LYS A 222 -8.15 21.04 -10.70
N ASP A 223 -6.97 20.61 -11.16
CA ASP A 223 -6.27 21.31 -12.22
C ASP A 223 -6.94 21.08 -13.58
N LYS A 224 -7.16 22.16 -14.32
CA LYS A 224 -7.89 22.13 -15.59
C LYS A 224 -7.11 21.49 -16.72
N ASP A 225 -5.78 21.51 -16.67
CA ASP A 225 -4.95 20.94 -17.72
C ASP A 225 -4.72 19.44 -17.48
N ILE A 226 -4.58 19.00 -16.22
CA ILE A 226 -4.68 17.58 -15.85
C ILE A 226 -6.05 17.03 -16.28
N ALA A 227 -7.15 17.67 -15.86
CA ALA A 227 -8.51 17.18 -16.12
C ALA A 227 -8.89 17.13 -17.62
N LYS A 228 -8.16 17.84 -18.47
CA LYS A 228 -8.37 17.85 -19.93
C LYS A 228 -7.31 17.04 -20.70
N GLY A 229 -6.51 16.24 -20.00
CA GLY A 229 -5.47 15.40 -20.59
C GLY A 229 -4.36 16.18 -21.30
N LYS A 230 -4.04 17.38 -20.82
CA LYS A 230 -2.99 18.24 -21.39
C LYS A 230 -1.63 18.08 -20.71
N ALA A 231 -1.55 17.28 -19.65
CA ALA A 231 -0.29 16.81 -19.09
C ALA A 231 0.59 16.19 -20.19
N ASP A 232 1.91 16.28 -20.04
CA ASP A 232 2.83 15.63 -21.00
C ASP A 232 2.87 14.11 -20.81
N ASN A 233 2.76 13.67 -19.56
CA ASN A 233 2.82 12.27 -19.15
C ASN A 233 1.48 11.82 -18.60
N THR A 234 1.17 10.54 -18.80
CA THR A 234 0.01 9.87 -18.22
C THR A 234 0.27 9.63 -16.72
N LEU A 235 -0.73 9.89 -15.89
CA LEU A 235 -0.69 9.54 -14.47
C LEU A 235 -1.49 8.26 -14.23
N GLU A 236 -0.94 7.36 -13.42
CA GLU A 236 -1.67 6.23 -12.89
C GLU A 236 -1.60 6.22 -11.36
N PHE A 237 -2.74 5.95 -10.72
CA PHE A 237 -2.84 5.71 -9.28
C PHE A 237 -3.22 4.24 -9.08
N HIS A 238 -2.40 3.51 -8.32
CA HIS A 238 -2.49 2.08 -8.12
C HIS A 238 -2.79 1.77 -6.66
N TRP A 239 -3.71 0.83 -6.45
CA TRP A 239 -3.94 0.20 -5.15
C TRP A 239 -3.68 -1.30 -5.32
N TYR A 240 -2.55 -1.77 -4.79
CA TYR A 240 -2.08 -3.13 -4.99
C TYR A 240 -2.83 -4.09 -4.06
N SER A 241 -3.13 -5.29 -4.55
CA SER A 241 -3.60 -6.40 -3.73
C SER A 241 -2.43 -7.30 -3.34
N ALA A 242 -2.53 -7.95 -2.19
CA ALA A 242 -1.62 -9.02 -1.76
C ALA A 242 -0.14 -8.58 -1.67
N GLU A 243 0.11 -7.37 -1.15
CA GLU A 243 1.45 -6.93 -0.75
C GLU A 243 1.97 -7.88 0.34
N GLU A 244 1.13 -8.13 1.35
CA GLU A 244 1.41 -8.95 2.54
C GLU A 244 1.59 -10.44 2.19
N GLY A 245 1.15 -10.82 0.99
CA GLY A 245 1.36 -12.14 0.40
C GLY A 245 2.78 -12.36 -0.15
N GLY A 246 3.62 -11.33 -0.17
CA GLY A 246 4.93 -11.32 -0.81
C GLY A 246 4.92 -10.56 -2.14
N LEU A 247 4.34 -9.36 -2.15
CA LEU A 247 4.31 -8.41 -3.28
C LEU A 247 3.59 -8.94 -4.52
N LEU A 248 2.58 -9.80 -4.37
CA LEU A 248 1.98 -10.56 -5.46
C LEU A 248 1.29 -9.67 -6.50
N GLY A 249 0.46 -8.72 -6.06
CA GLY A 249 -0.32 -7.88 -6.99
C GLY A 249 0.54 -6.88 -7.76
N SER A 250 1.51 -6.23 -7.11
CA SER A 250 2.43 -5.32 -7.79
C SER A 250 3.38 -6.05 -8.74
N GLN A 251 3.87 -7.24 -8.35
CA GLN A 251 4.65 -8.09 -9.26
C GLN A 251 3.87 -8.44 -10.53
N ALA A 252 2.61 -8.88 -10.40
CA ALA A 252 1.77 -9.20 -11.55
C ALA A 252 1.60 -8.00 -12.50
N ILE A 253 1.33 -6.80 -11.96
CA ILE A 253 1.17 -5.57 -12.75
C ILE A 253 2.47 -5.20 -13.47
N PHE A 254 3.59 -5.08 -12.75
CA PHE A 254 4.85 -4.62 -13.34
C PHE A 254 5.47 -5.66 -14.28
N ASN A 255 5.21 -6.95 -14.08
CA ASN A 255 5.55 -7.99 -15.03
C ASN A 255 4.71 -7.90 -16.31
N SER A 256 3.40 -7.63 -16.20
CA SER A 256 2.55 -7.34 -17.36
C SER A 256 3.09 -6.13 -18.13
N TYR A 257 3.33 -5.03 -17.42
CA TYR A 257 3.82 -3.77 -18.01
C TYR A 257 5.14 -3.96 -18.75
N ALA A 258 6.09 -4.68 -18.17
CA ALA A 258 7.35 -4.96 -18.81
C ALA A 258 7.20 -5.90 -20.02
N SER A 259 6.29 -6.88 -19.98
CA SER A 259 6.02 -7.76 -21.12
C SER A 259 5.33 -7.03 -22.28
N GLU A 260 4.47 -6.07 -21.97
CA GLU A 260 3.80 -5.17 -22.93
C GLU A 260 4.70 -4.02 -23.42
N GLY A 261 5.90 -3.86 -22.84
CA GLY A 261 6.82 -2.78 -23.20
C GLY A 261 6.36 -1.39 -22.75
N ARG A 262 5.54 -1.29 -21.69
CA ARG A 262 5.06 -0.02 -21.13
C ARG A 262 6.23 0.90 -20.75
N ASP A 263 6.03 2.20 -20.94
CA ASP A 263 7.05 3.22 -20.63
C ASP A 263 6.79 3.94 -19.31
N VAL A 264 6.93 3.21 -18.19
CA VAL A 264 6.88 3.80 -16.85
C VAL A 264 8.17 4.57 -16.59
N LYS A 265 8.03 5.86 -16.28
CA LYS A 265 9.13 6.80 -16.01
C LYS A 265 9.43 6.96 -14.52
N ALA A 266 8.42 6.78 -13.68
CA ALA A 266 8.53 6.89 -12.23
C ALA A 266 7.43 6.07 -11.57
N MET A 267 7.75 5.49 -10.42
CA MET A 267 6.79 4.91 -9.49
C MET A 267 7.09 5.41 -8.07
N LEU A 268 6.12 6.00 -7.40
CA LEU A 268 6.20 6.32 -5.97
C LEU A 268 5.34 5.32 -5.21
N GLN A 269 5.90 4.67 -4.20
CA GLN A 269 5.14 3.97 -3.17
C GLN A 269 4.89 4.89 -1.97
N GLN A 270 3.64 4.92 -1.51
CA GLN A 270 3.21 5.41 -0.20
C GLN A 270 2.73 4.20 0.59
N ASP A 271 3.43 3.87 1.66
CA ASP A 271 3.12 2.73 2.52
C ASP A 271 3.48 3.13 3.95
N MET A 272 2.47 3.16 4.81
CA MET A 272 2.47 3.77 6.14
C MET A 272 2.77 5.28 6.09
N THR A 273 1.75 6.10 6.36
CA THR A 273 1.79 7.57 6.22
C THR A 273 1.22 8.28 7.45
N GLY A 274 0.89 7.53 8.51
CA GLY A 274 0.02 8.00 9.58
C GLY A 274 0.65 8.08 10.96
N TYR A 275 1.72 7.34 11.27
CA TYR A 275 2.20 7.21 12.63
C TYR A 275 3.45 8.05 12.94
N THR A 276 3.30 8.99 13.88
CA THR A 276 4.38 9.87 14.35
C THR A 276 4.84 9.58 15.78
N HIS A 277 4.08 8.80 16.54
CA HIS A 277 4.28 8.65 17.99
C HIS A 277 5.67 8.09 18.33
N GLY A 278 6.14 7.06 17.61
CA GLY A 278 7.46 6.47 17.86
C GLY A 278 8.60 7.48 17.70
N THR A 279 8.52 8.33 16.68
CA THR A 279 9.50 9.40 16.41
C THR A 279 9.46 10.48 17.51
N LEU A 280 8.25 10.93 17.87
CA LEU A 280 8.08 11.98 18.89
C LEU A 280 8.45 11.51 20.30
N GLU A 281 8.13 10.26 20.66
CA GLU A 281 8.53 9.65 21.94
C GLU A 281 10.05 9.47 22.06
N ALA A 282 10.74 9.27 20.94
CA ALA A 282 12.20 9.25 20.88
C ALA A 282 12.84 10.65 21.00
N GLY A 283 12.04 11.72 21.03
CA GLY A 283 12.51 13.10 21.09
C GLY A 283 13.04 13.65 19.76
N GLU A 284 12.74 12.96 18.66
CA GLU A 284 13.16 13.35 17.31
C GLU A 284 12.10 14.26 16.66
N PRO A 285 12.49 15.18 15.76
CA PRO A 285 11.54 16.02 15.06
C PRO A 285 10.69 15.22 14.08
N GLU A 286 9.43 15.64 13.91
CA GLU A 286 8.56 15.13 12.85
C GLU A 286 9.22 15.32 11.48
N SER A 287 9.23 14.26 10.67
CA SER A 287 9.79 14.24 9.32
C SER A 287 9.18 13.10 8.52
N VAL A 288 9.14 13.23 7.20
CA VAL A 288 8.80 12.10 6.31
C VAL A 288 10.03 11.23 6.07
N GLY A 289 9.90 9.91 6.09
CA GLY A 289 10.97 8.96 5.79
C GLY A 289 11.16 8.74 4.30
N VAL A 290 12.34 9.04 3.76
CA VAL A 290 12.69 8.78 2.36
C VAL A 290 13.63 7.57 2.30
N ILE A 291 13.17 6.48 1.68
CA ILE A 291 13.95 5.25 1.53
C ILE A 291 15.07 5.44 0.49
N THR A 292 16.24 4.90 0.79
CA THR A 292 17.47 5.08 -0.01
C THR A 292 18.07 3.78 -0.54
N ASP A 293 17.57 2.61 -0.14
CA ASP A 293 17.96 1.30 -0.63
C ASP A 293 16.87 0.70 -1.55
N PHE A 294 17.29 -0.07 -2.56
CA PHE A 294 16.41 -0.71 -3.55
C PHE A 294 15.48 0.23 -4.37
N VAL A 295 15.89 1.49 -4.52
CA VAL A 295 15.17 2.58 -5.22
C VAL A 295 16.04 3.27 -6.28
N ASP A 296 15.43 4.04 -7.19
CA ASP A 296 16.14 4.87 -8.16
C ASP A 296 16.68 6.16 -7.52
N PRO A 297 18.00 6.39 -7.54
CA PRO A 297 18.60 7.54 -6.85
C PRO A 297 18.22 8.90 -7.46
N GLY A 298 17.90 8.94 -8.75
CA GLY A 298 17.47 10.17 -9.43
C GLY A 298 16.08 10.59 -8.99
N LEU A 299 15.14 9.64 -8.97
CA LEU A 299 13.78 9.85 -8.48
C LEU A 299 13.78 10.19 -6.99
N THR A 300 14.53 9.45 -6.17
CA THR A 300 14.67 9.73 -4.73
C THR A 300 15.24 11.13 -4.48
N THR A 301 16.21 11.58 -5.28
CA THR A 301 16.72 12.95 -5.18
C THR A 301 15.65 13.98 -5.51
N PHE A 302 14.83 13.74 -6.54
CA PHE A 302 13.75 14.65 -6.89
C PHE A 302 12.64 14.67 -5.82
N ILE A 303 12.31 13.53 -5.21
CA ILE A 303 11.35 13.45 -4.10
C ILE A 303 11.81 14.31 -2.92
N LYS A 304 13.10 14.30 -2.55
CA LYS A 304 13.63 15.16 -1.49
C LYS A 304 13.43 16.66 -1.79
N GLU A 305 13.59 17.06 -3.04
CA GLU A 305 13.29 18.43 -3.49
C GLU A 305 11.79 18.75 -3.39
N VAL A 306 10.92 17.81 -3.81
CA VAL A 306 9.45 17.94 -3.69
C VAL A 306 9.03 18.10 -2.23
N VAL A 307 9.53 17.26 -1.32
CA VAL A 307 9.26 17.38 0.12
C VAL A 307 9.71 18.75 0.63
N SER A 308 10.94 19.15 0.33
CA SER A 308 11.49 20.43 0.79
C SER A 308 10.72 21.64 0.26
N THR A 309 10.06 21.51 -0.89
CA THR A 309 9.29 22.59 -1.51
C THR A 309 7.84 22.63 -1.01
N TYR A 310 7.21 21.47 -0.84
CA TYR A 310 5.75 21.37 -0.68
C TYR A 310 5.29 20.91 0.70
N CYS A 311 6.12 20.24 1.48
CA CYS A 311 5.79 19.86 2.84
C CYS A 311 6.16 20.97 3.83
N ASP A 312 5.46 21.00 4.95
CA ASP A 312 5.75 21.91 6.06
C ASP A 312 6.76 21.30 7.05
N ILE A 313 7.06 20.01 6.89
CA ILE A 313 8.03 19.22 7.67
C ILE A 313 9.18 18.74 6.78
N PRO A 314 10.38 18.51 7.33
CA PRO A 314 11.52 18.00 6.57
C PRO A 314 11.36 16.53 6.20
N TYR A 315 12.29 16.01 5.39
CA TYR A 315 12.51 14.57 5.26
C TYR A 315 13.67 14.11 6.14
N ILE A 316 13.70 12.81 6.42
CA ILE A 316 14.86 12.07 6.89
C ILE A 316 15.16 10.92 5.91
N GLU A 317 16.44 10.68 5.64
CA GLU A 317 16.83 9.50 4.85
C GLU A 317 16.85 8.28 5.76
N THR A 318 16.25 7.19 5.31
CA THR A 318 16.23 5.92 6.04
C THR A 318 16.33 4.74 5.07
N LYS A 319 16.25 3.52 5.62
CA LYS A 319 16.40 2.26 4.89
C LYS A 319 15.37 1.26 5.37
N CYS A 320 14.88 0.44 4.47
CA CYS A 320 13.89 -0.59 4.80
C CYS A 320 14.41 -2.02 4.59
N GLY A 321 15.34 -2.22 3.66
CA GLY A 321 15.84 -3.55 3.29
C GLY A 321 15.13 -4.18 2.10
N TYR A 322 15.42 -5.45 1.86
CA TYR A 322 14.98 -6.21 0.69
C TYR A 322 13.48 -6.45 0.68
N ALA A 323 12.86 -6.43 -0.52
CA ALA A 323 11.43 -6.71 -0.73
C ALA A 323 10.54 -5.94 0.27
N CYS A 324 10.86 -4.66 0.46
CA CYS A 324 10.27 -3.89 1.55
C CYS A 324 8.77 -3.60 1.37
N SER A 325 8.38 -3.23 0.14
CA SER A 325 7.01 -2.88 -0.28
C SER A 325 6.96 -2.87 -1.82
N ASP A 326 5.84 -2.49 -2.43
CA ASP A 326 5.56 -2.65 -3.87
C ASP A 326 6.51 -1.90 -4.82
N HIS A 327 7.23 -0.87 -4.34
CA HIS A 327 8.30 -0.22 -5.12
C HIS A 327 9.35 -1.22 -5.61
N ALA A 328 9.60 -2.28 -4.84
CA ALA A 328 10.56 -3.31 -5.16
C ALA A 328 10.14 -4.11 -6.40
N SER A 329 8.83 -4.33 -6.61
CA SER A 329 8.28 -4.98 -7.82
C SER A 329 8.54 -4.14 -9.08
N ALA A 330 8.39 -2.82 -8.99
CA ALA A 330 8.72 -1.90 -10.08
C ALA A 330 10.22 -1.88 -10.38
N SER A 331 11.07 -1.82 -9.35
CA SER A 331 12.54 -1.92 -9.47
C SER A 331 12.96 -3.22 -10.14
N LYS A 332 12.43 -4.36 -9.68
CA LYS A 332 12.70 -5.70 -10.24
C LYS A 332 12.26 -5.82 -11.70
N ALA A 333 11.18 -5.12 -12.08
CA ALA A 333 10.74 -5.05 -13.48
C ALA A 333 11.58 -4.10 -14.35
N GLY A 334 12.53 -3.35 -13.78
CA GLY A 334 13.44 -2.44 -14.50
C GLY A 334 12.94 -1.00 -14.62
N TYR A 335 11.92 -0.62 -13.83
CA TYR A 335 11.36 0.73 -13.80
C TYR A 335 11.92 1.55 -12.63
N PRO A 336 12.18 2.87 -12.82
CA PRO A 336 12.55 3.73 -11.71
C PRO A 336 11.43 3.81 -10.66
N SER A 337 11.72 3.41 -9.43
CA SER A 337 10.78 3.50 -8.31
C SER A 337 11.42 4.14 -7.09
N ALA A 338 10.59 4.66 -6.20
CA ALA A 338 10.99 5.23 -4.92
C ALA A 338 9.92 4.95 -3.88
N PHE A 339 10.30 5.05 -2.61
CA PHE A 339 9.43 4.77 -1.49
C PHE A 339 9.57 5.86 -0.42
N VAL A 340 8.44 6.38 0.03
CA VAL A 340 8.32 7.30 1.16
C VAL A 340 7.42 6.66 2.21
N ILE A 341 7.92 6.63 3.44
CA ILE A 341 7.28 6.08 4.64
C ILE A 341 7.10 7.21 5.67
N GLU A 342 6.26 7.03 6.67
CA GLU A 342 5.93 8.02 7.70
C GLU A 342 7.13 8.68 8.38
N SER A 343 8.20 7.95 8.71
CA SER A 343 9.34 8.51 9.43
C SER A 343 10.59 7.63 9.30
N ASP A 344 11.63 7.86 10.11
CA ASP A 344 12.78 6.95 10.16
C ASP A 344 12.32 5.55 10.55
N PHE A 345 12.63 4.54 9.71
CA PHE A 345 12.09 3.19 9.78
C PHE A 345 12.19 2.51 11.15
N LYS A 346 13.20 2.85 11.97
CA LYS A 346 13.34 2.32 13.34
C LYS A 346 12.24 2.78 14.31
N TYR A 347 11.46 3.81 13.95
CA TYR A 347 10.39 4.39 14.75
C TYR A 347 8.98 4.11 14.22
N SER A 348 8.87 3.29 13.17
CA SER A 348 7.59 2.88 12.59
C SER A 348 6.67 2.20 13.61
N ASP A 349 5.35 2.21 13.33
CA ASP A 349 4.38 1.63 14.25
C ASP A 349 4.67 0.14 14.53
N LYS A 350 4.82 -0.20 15.81
CA LYS A 350 5.05 -1.57 16.27
C LYS A 350 3.75 -2.39 16.36
N LYS A 351 2.61 -1.78 16.06
CA LYS A 351 1.28 -2.42 16.08
C LYS A 351 0.82 -2.91 14.70
N ILE A 352 1.58 -2.64 13.63
CA ILE A 352 1.29 -3.16 12.28
C ILE A 352 1.12 -4.68 12.30
N HIS A 353 0.31 -5.17 11.36
CA HIS A 353 -0.09 -6.57 11.24
C HIS A 353 -0.76 -7.19 12.49
N THR A 354 -1.37 -6.37 13.35
CA THR A 354 -2.13 -6.82 14.53
C THR A 354 -3.53 -6.20 14.58
N THR A 355 -4.33 -6.59 15.57
CA THR A 355 -5.62 -5.95 15.85
C THR A 355 -5.49 -4.52 16.35
N GLU A 356 -4.29 -4.10 16.78
CA GLU A 356 -4.03 -2.80 17.39
C GLU A 356 -3.54 -1.74 16.38
N ASP A 357 -3.36 -2.10 15.11
CA ASP A 357 -3.18 -1.10 14.06
C ASP A 357 -4.51 -0.37 13.79
N LYS A 358 -4.75 0.69 14.57
CA LYS A 358 -6.03 1.40 14.66
C LYS A 358 -5.89 2.87 14.31
N ILE A 359 -6.95 3.40 13.71
CA ILE A 359 -7.07 4.80 13.28
C ILE A 359 -6.84 5.83 14.41
N GLU A 360 -7.07 5.45 15.67
CA GLU A 360 -6.89 6.35 16.82
C GLU A 360 -5.42 6.69 17.10
N TYR A 361 -4.47 5.91 16.57
CA TYR A 361 -3.04 6.15 16.70
C TYR A 361 -2.44 6.99 15.56
N LEU A 362 -3.24 7.38 14.57
CA LEU A 362 -2.74 8.12 13.40
C LEU A 362 -2.85 9.63 13.56
N ASP A 363 -1.84 10.33 13.08
CA ASP A 363 -1.82 11.78 12.91
C ASP A 363 -2.22 12.17 11.49
N PHE A 364 -3.46 12.64 11.34
CA PHE A 364 -3.95 13.11 10.05
C PHE A 364 -3.29 14.40 9.56
N ASN A 365 -2.59 15.17 10.41
CA ASN A 365 -1.74 16.26 9.92
C ASN A 365 -0.51 15.71 9.21
N HIS A 366 0.06 14.62 9.74
CA HIS A 366 1.19 13.95 9.14
C HIS A 366 0.81 13.31 7.80
N MET A 367 -0.32 12.60 7.74
CA MET A 367 -0.87 12.08 6.46
C MET A 367 -1.09 13.21 5.43
N LEU A 368 -1.45 14.42 5.89
CA LEU A 368 -1.59 15.58 5.00
C LEU A 368 -0.25 15.97 4.37
N GLN A 369 0.88 15.80 5.07
CA GLN A 369 2.22 16.03 4.51
C GLN A 369 2.55 15.01 3.41
N HIS A 370 2.16 13.74 3.59
CA HIS A 370 2.24 12.73 2.53
C HIS A 370 1.32 13.02 1.34
N ALA A 371 0.12 13.53 1.58
CA ALA A 371 -0.77 13.95 0.49
C ALA A 371 -0.19 15.16 -0.28
N ARG A 372 0.51 16.07 0.42
CA ARG A 372 1.21 17.21 -0.19
C ARG A 372 2.37 16.76 -1.07
N LEU A 373 3.25 15.89 -0.58
CA LEU A 373 4.37 15.38 -1.37
C LEU A 373 3.88 14.57 -2.57
N THR A 374 2.84 13.74 -2.39
CA THR A 374 2.27 12.92 -3.46
C THR A 374 1.66 13.78 -4.55
N THR A 375 0.85 14.78 -4.18
CA THR A 375 0.22 15.72 -5.13
C THR A 375 1.29 16.53 -5.87
N GLY A 376 2.30 17.02 -5.14
CA GLY A 376 3.41 17.78 -5.72
C GLY A 376 4.23 16.97 -6.70
N LEU A 377 4.65 15.74 -6.33
CA LEU A 377 5.40 14.84 -7.20
C LEU A 377 4.60 14.49 -8.45
N ALA A 378 3.33 14.08 -8.29
CA ALA A 378 2.46 13.72 -9.40
C ALA A 378 2.30 14.88 -10.38
N TYR A 379 2.06 16.10 -9.89
CA TYR A 379 1.89 17.28 -10.75
C TYR A 379 3.19 17.64 -11.47
N GLU A 380 4.31 17.71 -10.77
CA GLU A 380 5.62 18.02 -11.36
C GLU A 380 6.00 17.02 -12.47
N LEU A 381 5.82 15.73 -12.20
CA LEU A 381 6.15 14.69 -13.16
C LEU A 381 5.10 14.54 -14.26
N ALA A 382 3.85 14.98 -14.07
CA ALA A 382 2.85 15.04 -15.15
C ALA A 382 3.28 15.97 -16.29
N PHE A 383 4.00 17.05 -15.97
CA PHE A 383 4.47 18.04 -16.95
C PHE A 383 5.98 17.98 -17.23
N ALA A 384 6.69 17.04 -16.59
CA ALA A 384 8.11 16.83 -16.86
C ALA A 384 8.36 16.38 -18.30
N LYS A 385 9.41 16.91 -18.92
CA LYS A 385 9.86 16.46 -20.25
C LYS A 385 10.83 15.30 -20.11
N PHE A 386 10.30 14.08 -20.09
CA PHE A 386 11.14 12.89 -20.14
C PHE A 386 11.60 12.61 -21.56
N ASP A 387 12.82 12.08 -21.70
CA ASP A 387 13.36 11.57 -22.96
C ASP A 387 12.52 10.39 -23.50
#